data_AF-A0AAU6JG93-F1
#
_entry.id   AF-A0AAU6JG93-F1
#
_cell.length_a   1.000
_cell.length_b   1.000
_cell.length_c   1.000
_cell.angle_alpha   90.00
_cell.angle_beta   90.00
_cell.angle_gamma   90.00
#
_symmetry.space_group_name_H-M   'P 1'
#
loop_
_entity.id
_entity.type
_entity.pdbx_description
1 polymer ?
#
loop_
_entity_poly.entity_id
_entity_poly.type
_entity_poly.pdbx_seq_one_letter_code
_entity_poly.pdbx_strand_id
1 'polypeptide(L)'
;MTASLPRQAMPPDEPPGPPEERGHRIRRRALTLLIIVLLIGVPAGYLVISANQSRDSGEDKERKWAARGLTEAWPSKVQRHIYEVPVPRQADGEGILSTKVAYYETNNWRTSRLYVQFMTTNAGLDYFFKAMGVPRTSLKKDRFSISARDQKIVGWEFKEPGPWWGLAHPQKNPAPTQHIVVRWSHPNHYMVYVVSRTTP
;
A
#
# COMPACT_ATOMS: atom_id res chain seq x y z
N MET A 1 -14.89 17.85 90.45
CA MET A 1 -14.13 19.00 89.95
C MET A 1 -14.12 18.92 88.43
N THR A 2 -14.78 19.86 87.76
CA THR A 2 -14.92 19.95 86.29
C THR A 2 -13.75 20.72 85.70
N ALA A 3 -13.05 20.14 84.72
CA ALA A 3 -11.88 20.74 84.08
C ALA A 3 -12.30 21.77 83.01
N SER A 4 -11.82 23.00 83.16
CA SER A 4 -11.98 24.11 82.21
C SER A 4 -10.85 24.11 81.17
N LEU A 5 -11.20 24.03 79.88
CA LEU A 5 -10.26 24.13 78.76
C LEU A 5 -9.89 25.60 78.46
N PRO A 6 -8.62 25.92 78.11
CA PRO A 6 -8.22 27.28 77.79
C PRO A 6 -8.62 27.68 76.36
N ARG A 7 -9.01 28.95 76.22
CA ARG A 7 -9.45 29.62 74.98
C ARG A 7 -8.24 29.93 74.09
N GLN A 8 -8.28 29.51 72.83
CA GLN A 8 -7.25 29.80 71.81
C GLN A 8 -7.35 31.27 71.35
N ALA A 9 -6.22 31.98 71.28
CA ALA A 9 -6.14 33.37 70.80
C ALA A 9 -5.97 33.43 69.26
N MET A 10 -6.55 34.44 68.62
CA MET A 10 -6.47 34.68 67.18
C MET A 10 -5.11 35.32 66.78
N PRO A 11 -4.61 35.07 65.55
CA PRO A 11 -3.32 35.60 65.10
C PRO A 11 -3.42 37.10 64.73
N PRO A 12 -2.28 37.84 64.73
CA PRO A 12 -2.27 39.28 64.48
C PRO A 12 -2.44 39.61 62.99
N ASP A 13 -3.17 40.69 62.71
CA ASP A 13 -3.35 41.24 61.37
C ASP A 13 -2.02 41.78 60.81
N GLU A 14 -1.66 41.33 59.61
CA GLU A 14 -0.52 41.81 58.83
C GLU A 14 -0.95 43.03 57.98
N PRO A 15 -0.17 44.14 57.94
CA PRO A 15 -0.60 45.36 57.26
C PRO A 15 -0.59 45.19 55.73
N PRO A 16 -1.62 45.71 55.01
CA PRO A 16 -1.72 45.55 53.57
C PRO A 16 -0.66 46.39 52.83
N GLY A 17 0.17 45.72 52.03
CA GLY A 17 1.08 46.37 51.07
C GLY A 17 0.32 47.19 50.00
N PRO A 18 1.01 48.10 49.30
CA PRO A 18 0.38 49.08 48.41
C PRO A 18 -0.34 48.41 47.23
N PRO A 19 -1.46 48.98 46.75
CA PRO A 19 -2.32 48.36 45.75
C PRO A 19 -1.61 48.27 44.39
N GLU A 20 -1.41 47.04 43.90
CA GLU A 20 -0.96 46.80 42.53
C GLU A 20 -1.90 47.47 41.52
N GLU A 21 -1.32 48.26 40.61
CA GLU A 21 -2.02 48.90 39.50
C GLU A 21 -2.83 47.87 38.68
N ARG A 22 -4.12 48.17 38.47
CA ARG A 22 -5.07 47.31 37.72
C ARG A 22 -4.55 46.90 36.32
N GLY A 23 -3.71 47.72 35.70
CA GLY A 23 -3.10 47.44 34.40
C GLY A 23 -2.17 46.22 34.38
N HIS A 24 -1.42 45.99 35.46
CA HIS A 24 -0.52 44.83 35.56
C HIS A 24 -1.28 43.51 35.74
N ARG A 25 -2.44 43.54 36.40
CA ARG A 25 -3.29 42.35 36.55
C ARG A 25 -3.91 41.90 35.22
N ILE A 26 -4.34 42.83 34.38
CA ILE A 26 -4.89 42.50 33.05
C ILE A 26 -3.79 41.97 32.13
N ARG A 27 -2.60 42.58 32.15
CA ARG A 27 -1.44 42.09 31.36
C ARG A 27 -0.98 40.70 31.80
N ARG A 28 -0.90 40.43 33.11
CA ARG A 28 -0.60 39.09 33.63
C ARG A 28 -1.65 38.08 33.18
N ARG A 29 -2.94 38.41 33.29
CA ARG A 29 -4.04 37.52 32.87
C ARG A 29 -4.04 37.24 31.37
N ALA A 30 -3.78 38.25 30.55
CA ALA A 30 -3.66 38.08 29.09
C ALA A 30 -2.46 37.21 28.72
N LEU A 31 -1.31 37.40 29.38
CA LEU A 31 -0.12 36.57 29.20
C LEU A 31 -0.38 35.12 29.61
N THR A 32 -1.02 34.90 30.76
CA THR A 32 -1.38 33.56 31.22
C THR A 32 -2.34 32.87 30.25
N LEU A 33 -3.36 33.58 29.75
CA LEU A 33 -4.28 33.02 28.75
C LEU A 33 -3.56 32.68 27.44
N LEU A 34 -2.65 33.53 26.97
CA LEU A 34 -1.85 33.28 25.77
C LEU A 34 -0.94 32.06 25.95
N ILE A 35 -0.31 31.91 27.12
CA ILE A 35 0.52 30.75 27.46
C ILE A 35 -0.32 29.47 27.51
N ILE A 36 -1.52 29.49 28.10
CA ILE A 36 -2.43 28.33 28.14
C ILE A 36 -2.85 27.93 26.72
N VAL A 37 -3.22 28.89 25.87
CA VAL A 37 -3.58 28.62 24.47
C VAL A 37 -2.40 28.03 23.72
N LEU A 38 -1.16 28.49 23.96
CA LEU A 38 0.03 27.95 23.32
C LEU A 38 0.36 26.53 23.82
N LEU A 39 0.30 26.29 25.14
CA LEU A 39 0.58 25.00 25.76
C LEU A 39 -0.44 23.91 25.40
N ILE A 40 -1.69 24.26 25.13
CA ILE A 40 -2.71 23.30 24.71
C ILE A 40 -2.78 23.21 23.18
N GLY A 41 -2.77 24.35 22.49
CA GLY A 41 -2.94 24.46 21.05
C GLY A 41 -1.77 23.88 20.25
N VAL A 42 -0.52 24.02 20.72
CA VAL A 42 0.65 23.46 20.02
C VAL A 42 0.66 21.92 20.07
N PRO A 43 0.53 21.24 21.22
CA PRO A 43 0.47 19.77 21.23
C PRO A 43 -0.82 19.23 20.59
N ALA A 44 -1.97 19.90 20.76
CA ALA A 44 -3.20 19.50 20.06
C ALA A 44 -3.07 19.66 18.53
N GLY A 45 -2.45 20.73 18.05
CA GLY A 45 -2.18 20.95 16.63
C GLY A 45 -1.15 19.96 16.05
N TYR A 46 -0.12 19.61 16.82
CA TYR A 46 0.87 18.61 16.41
C TYR A 46 0.26 17.21 16.28
N LEU A 47 -0.68 16.84 17.16
CA LEU A 47 -1.41 15.57 17.09
C LEU A 47 -2.30 15.47 15.83
N VAL A 48 -2.86 16.59 15.35
CA VAL A 48 -3.70 16.60 14.14
C VAL A 48 -2.87 16.42 12.86
N ILE A 49 -1.63 16.91 12.82
CA ILE A 49 -0.76 16.79 11.63
C ILE A 49 -0.05 15.44 11.59
N SER A 50 0.30 14.86 12.74
CA SER A 50 1.00 13.57 12.82
C SER A 50 0.14 12.35 12.44
N ALA A 51 -1.18 12.45 12.54
CA ALA A 51 -2.07 11.35 12.19
C ALA A 51 -2.31 11.21 10.67
N ASN A 52 -2.14 12.29 9.90
CA ASN A 52 -2.58 12.33 8.50
C ASN A 52 -1.48 12.07 7.46
N GLN A 53 -0.23 11.84 7.87
CA GLN A 53 0.87 11.56 6.92
C GLN A 53 1.39 10.11 6.95
N SER A 54 1.07 9.35 7.99
CA SER A 54 1.65 8.00 8.20
C SER A 54 0.66 6.83 8.12
N ARG A 55 -0.64 7.04 7.88
CA ARG A 55 -1.61 5.94 7.69
C ARG A 55 -2.23 5.90 6.30
N ASP A 56 -2.45 7.04 5.67
CA ASP A 56 -3.06 7.06 4.33
C ASP A 56 -2.06 6.78 3.20
N SER A 57 -0.75 6.98 3.39
CA SER A 57 0.23 6.69 2.32
C SER A 57 0.51 5.19 2.12
N GLY A 58 0.15 4.37 3.11
CA GLY A 58 0.12 2.90 3.01
C GLY A 58 -1.21 2.42 2.45
N GLU A 59 -2.32 2.88 3.01
CA GLU A 59 -3.66 2.46 2.59
C GLU A 59 -4.02 2.91 1.17
N ASP A 60 -3.59 4.10 0.71
CA ASP A 60 -3.83 4.53 -0.68
C ASP A 60 -2.87 3.88 -1.68
N LYS A 61 -1.73 3.37 -1.22
CA LYS A 61 -0.87 2.52 -2.07
C LYS A 61 -1.45 1.13 -2.16
N GLU A 62 -1.82 0.50 -1.05
CA GLU A 62 -2.44 -0.82 -1.02
C GLU A 62 -3.80 -0.82 -1.75
N ARG A 63 -4.65 0.20 -1.58
CA ARG A 63 -5.93 0.30 -2.31
C ARG A 63 -5.78 0.55 -3.81
N LYS A 64 -4.67 1.17 -4.26
CA LYS A 64 -4.37 1.30 -5.71
C LYS A 64 -3.96 -0.03 -6.35
N TRP A 65 -3.58 -1.05 -5.57
CA TRP A 65 -3.15 -2.36 -6.08
C TRP A 65 -4.01 -3.54 -5.60
N ALA A 66 -4.89 -3.33 -4.61
CA ALA A 66 -5.89 -4.29 -4.12
C ALA A 66 -7.03 -4.46 -5.14
N ALA A 67 -6.67 -5.02 -6.27
CA ALA A 67 -7.58 -5.56 -7.23
C ALA A 67 -8.39 -6.67 -6.51
N ARG A 68 -9.73 -6.69 -6.64
CA ARG A 68 -10.63 -7.59 -5.92
C ARG A 68 -10.15 -9.05 -6.02
N GLY A 69 -9.59 -9.59 -4.94
CA GLY A 69 -9.14 -10.99 -4.85
C GLY A 69 -7.65 -11.23 -5.09
N LEU A 70 -6.86 -10.24 -5.54
CA LEU A 70 -5.40 -10.40 -5.59
C LEU A 70 -4.81 -10.33 -4.17
N THR A 71 -4.00 -11.33 -3.83
CA THR A 71 -3.19 -11.37 -2.62
C THR A 71 -1.80 -10.85 -2.95
N GLU A 72 -1.33 -9.82 -2.23
CA GLU A 72 0.04 -9.29 -2.33
C GLU A 72 1.06 -10.28 -1.76
N ALA A 73 1.36 -11.30 -2.54
CA ALA A 73 2.32 -12.34 -2.21
C ALA A 73 2.83 -13.00 -3.49
N TRP A 74 3.82 -13.86 -3.33
CA TRP A 74 4.27 -14.73 -4.41
C TRP A 74 3.34 -15.94 -4.54
N PRO A 75 2.91 -16.32 -5.76
CA PRO A 75 2.32 -17.63 -5.96
C PRO A 75 3.34 -18.71 -5.58
N SER A 76 2.85 -19.79 -4.98
CA SER A 76 3.67 -20.92 -4.56
C SER A 76 4.45 -21.52 -5.74
N LYS A 77 5.52 -22.28 -5.44
CA LYS A 77 6.27 -23.00 -6.48
C LYS A 77 5.37 -23.95 -7.28
N VAL A 78 4.44 -24.62 -6.60
CA VAL A 78 3.49 -25.56 -7.20
C VAL A 78 2.55 -24.83 -8.16
N GLN A 79 1.95 -23.71 -7.74
CA GLN A 79 1.10 -22.89 -8.61
C GLN A 79 1.88 -22.41 -9.85
N ARG A 80 3.08 -21.84 -9.66
CA ARG A 80 3.88 -21.37 -10.80
C ARG A 80 4.27 -22.47 -11.77
N HIS A 81 4.42 -23.71 -11.28
CA HIS A 81 4.70 -24.87 -12.12
C HIS A 81 3.46 -25.34 -12.89
N ILE A 82 2.33 -25.56 -12.20
CA ILE A 82 1.06 -26.02 -12.82
C ILE A 82 0.56 -25.03 -13.88
N TYR A 83 0.61 -23.75 -13.56
CA TYR A 83 0.13 -22.69 -14.44
C TYR A 83 1.21 -22.17 -15.39
N GLU A 84 2.44 -22.70 -15.32
CA GLU A 84 3.58 -22.26 -16.12
C GLU A 84 3.72 -20.73 -16.12
N VAL A 85 3.77 -20.13 -14.93
CA VAL A 85 3.97 -18.68 -14.77
C VAL A 85 5.30 -18.45 -14.03
N PRO A 86 6.43 -18.37 -14.77
CA PRO A 86 7.75 -18.22 -14.18
C PRO A 86 8.00 -16.78 -13.74
N VAL A 87 7.36 -16.36 -12.64
CA VAL A 87 7.59 -15.02 -12.06
C VAL A 87 9.09 -14.88 -11.74
N PRO A 88 9.81 -13.93 -12.36
CA PRO A 88 11.25 -13.79 -12.20
C PRO A 88 11.62 -13.54 -10.74
N ARG A 89 12.19 -14.55 -10.08
CA ARG A 89 12.78 -14.41 -8.74
C ARG A 89 14.23 -13.97 -8.91
N GLN A 90 14.81 -13.37 -7.87
CA GLN A 90 16.26 -13.12 -7.78
C GLN A 90 17.02 -14.30 -8.42
N ALA A 91 17.77 -14.00 -9.48
CA ALA A 91 18.68 -14.96 -10.07
C ALA A 91 19.83 -15.19 -9.08
N ASP A 92 20.66 -16.20 -9.30
CA ASP A 92 21.80 -16.52 -8.42
C ASP A 92 22.93 -15.44 -8.45
N GLY A 93 22.59 -14.20 -8.84
CA GLY A 93 23.38 -12.96 -8.82
C GLY A 93 22.49 -11.76 -8.46
N GLU A 94 23.11 -10.67 -8.01
CA GLU A 94 22.50 -9.57 -7.25
C GLU A 94 21.21 -8.95 -7.85
N GLY A 95 20.18 -8.76 -7.01
CA GLY A 95 19.02 -7.91 -7.27
C GLY A 95 17.67 -8.61 -7.32
N ILE A 96 16.62 -7.89 -6.91
CA ILE A 96 15.22 -8.33 -7.01
C ILE A 96 14.74 -8.10 -8.45
N LEU A 97 14.49 -9.18 -9.20
CA LEU A 97 13.99 -9.08 -10.58
C LEU A 97 12.51 -8.71 -10.67
N SER A 98 11.71 -9.03 -9.64
CA SER A 98 10.28 -8.69 -9.60
C SER A 98 9.84 -8.14 -8.25
N THR A 99 9.05 -7.08 -8.29
CA THR A 99 8.43 -6.41 -7.13
C THR A 99 6.93 -6.27 -7.37
N LYS A 100 6.15 -5.83 -6.37
CA LYS A 100 4.68 -5.66 -6.48
C LYS A 100 3.98 -6.93 -7.01
N VAL A 101 4.43 -8.08 -6.52
CA VAL A 101 3.88 -9.36 -6.94
C VAL A 101 2.54 -9.56 -6.23
N ALA A 102 1.50 -9.84 -6.99
CA ALA A 102 0.22 -10.26 -6.44
C ALA A 102 -0.41 -11.34 -7.31
N TYR A 103 -1.17 -12.24 -6.70
CA TYR A 103 -1.82 -13.33 -7.43
C TYR A 103 -3.20 -13.66 -6.88
N TYR A 104 -4.01 -14.29 -7.71
CA TYR A 104 -5.30 -14.86 -7.35
C TYR A 104 -5.48 -16.17 -8.10
N GLU A 105 -6.06 -17.18 -7.46
CA GLU A 105 -6.37 -18.45 -8.09
C GLU A 105 -7.87 -18.71 -8.03
N THR A 106 -8.44 -19.14 -9.15
CA THR A 106 -9.81 -19.67 -9.20
C THR A 106 -9.76 -21.11 -9.69
N ASN A 107 -10.35 -22.03 -8.95
CA ASN A 107 -10.37 -23.45 -9.29
C ASN A 107 -11.81 -23.97 -9.28
N ASN A 108 -12.19 -24.71 -10.32
CA ASN A 108 -13.33 -25.60 -10.31
C ASN A 108 -13.01 -26.86 -11.13
N TRP A 109 -13.89 -27.87 -11.03
CA TRP A 109 -13.70 -29.17 -11.68
C TRP A 109 -13.52 -29.15 -13.20
N ARG A 110 -13.92 -28.07 -13.90
CA ARG A 110 -13.75 -27.92 -15.36
C ARG A 110 -12.53 -27.13 -15.75
N THR A 111 -12.12 -26.17 -14.92
CA THR A 111 -11.12 -25.17 -15.30
C THR A 111 -10.52 -24.53 -14.07
N SER A 112 -9.20 -24.44 -14.08
CA SER A 112 -8.43 -23.71 -13.09
C SER A 112 -7.73 -22.53 -13.76
N ARG A 113 -7.62 -21.41 -13.06
CA ARG A 113 -6.97 -20.19 -13.54
C ARG A 113 -6.10 -19.58 -12.45
N LEU A 114 -4.93 -19.12 -12.85
CA LEU A 114 -4.07 -18.28 -12.05
C LEU A 114 -3.94 -16.90 -12.69
N TYR A 115 -4.22 -15.87 -11.92
CA TYR A 115 -4.01 -14.47 -12.25
C TYR A 115 -2.76 -14.03 -11.49
N VAL A 116 -1.81 -13.41 -12.18
CA VAL A 116 -0.58 -12.90 -11.58
C VAL A 116 -0.28 -11.51 -12.13
N GLN A 117 0.10 -10.59 -11.26
CA GLN A 117 0.73 -9.33 -11.64
C GLN A 117 2.08 -9.20 -10.96
N PHE A 118 3.03 -8.56 -11.64
CA PHE A 118 4.30 -8.18 -11.04
C PHE A 118 4.97 -7.05 -11.84
N MET A 119 5.75 -6.23 -11.16
CA MET A 119 6.64 -5.25 -11.77
C MET A 119 8.04 -5.85 -11.92
N THR A 120 8.64 -5.77 -13.10
CA THR A 120 9.95 -6.37 -13.39
C THR A 120 10.88 -5.44 -14.14
N THR A 121 12.17 -5.76 -14.16
CA THR A 121 13.20 -5.05 -14.94
C THR A 121 13.29 -5.60 -16.37
N ASN A 122 14.17 -5.04 -17.20
CA ASN A 122 14.46 -5.59 -18.53
C ASN A 122 14.96 -7.04 -18.47
N ALA A 123 15.92 -7.31 -17.58
CA ALA A 123 16.47 -8.66 -17.38
C ALA A 123 15.40 -9.64 -16.87
N GLY A 124 14.53 -9.20 -15.96
CA GLY A 124 13.44 -10.04 -15.47
C GLY A 124 12.37 -10.31 -16.54
N LEU A 125 12.06 -9.33 -17.39
CA LEU A 125 11.16 -9.54 -18.52
C LEU A 125 11.74 -10.54 -19.53
N ASP A 126 13.03 -10.42 -19.86
CA ASP A 126 13.70 -11.36 -20.76
C ASP A 126 13.77 -12.77 -20.17
N TYR A 127 14.04 -12.89 -18.87
CA TYR A 127 13.95 -14.17 -18.14
C TYR A 127 12.54 -14.76 -18.23
N PHE A 128 11.49 -13.96 -17.98
CA PHE A 128 10.10 -14.41 -18.02
C PHE A 128 9.75 -14.99 -19.41
N PHE A 129 10.03 -14.27 -20.49
CA PHE A 129 9.77 -14.75 -21.85
C PHE A 129 10.60 -15.97 -22.22
N LYS A 130 11.89 -16.01 -21.84
CA LYS A 130 12.75 -17.18 -22.06
C LYS A 130 12.25 -18.42 -21.34
N ALA A 131 11.85 -18.29 -20.07
CA ALA A 131 11.34 -19.39 -19.27
C ALA A 131 9.96 -19.88 -19.76
N MET A 132 9.16 -19.00 -20.34
CA MET A 132 7.91 -19.34 -21.04
C MET A 132 8.14 -19.99 -22.42
N GLY A 133 9.37 -20.02 -22.94
CA GLY A 133 9.67 -20.56 -24.26
C GLY A 133 9.14 -19.72 -25.44
N VAL A 134 8.73 -18.48 -25.20
CA VAL A 134 8.21 -17.56 -26.24
C VAL A 134 9.11 -16.33 -26.39
N PRO A 135 9.44 -15.92 -27.62
CA PRO A 135 10.30 -14.75 -27.81
C PRO A 135 9.53 -13.48 -27.46
N ARG A 136 10.20 -12.54 -26.76
CA ARG A 136 9.65 -11.23 -26.38
C ARG A 136 9.10 -10.43 -27.58
N THR A 137 9.68 -10.62 -28.76
CA THR A 137 9.23 -10.02 -30.03
C THR A 137 7.84 -10.48 -30.48
N SER A 138 7.27 -11.50 -29.84
CA SER A 138 5.89 -11.94 -30.05
C SER A 138 4.86 -10.96 -29.49
N LEU A 139 5.27 -10.09 -28.56
CA LEU A 139 4.43 -9.03 -28.03
C LEU A 139 3.95 -8.11 -29.16
N LYS A 140 2.65 -7.83 -29.19
CA LYS A 140 2.03 -6.92 -30.16
C LYS A 140 1.58 -5.65 -29.45
N LYS A 141 1.97 -4.50 -30.00
CA LYS A 141 1.58 -3.18 -29.49
C LYS A 141 0.07 -3.02 -29.54
N ASP A 142 -0.50 -2.36 -28.54
CA ASP A 142 -1.92 -2.02 -28.40
C ASP A 142 -2.86 -3.25 -28.43
N ARG A 143 -2.31 -4.43 -28.10
CA ARG A 143 -3.07 -5.68 -27.98
C ARG A 143 -3.36 -5.98 -26.52
N PHE A 144 -4.64 -6.17 -26.20
CA PHE A 144 -5.08 -6.62 -24.87
C PHE A 144 -5.54 -8.06 -24.97
N SER A 145 -4.64 -9.00 -24.67
CA SER A 145 -4.93 -10.43 -24.76
C SER A 145 -5.80 -10.95 -23.60
N ILE A 146 -5.80 -10.25 -22.46
CA ILE A 146 -6.59 -10.60 -21.27
C ILE A 146 -8.02 -10.09 -21.45
N SER A 147 -9.00 -10.98 -21.32
CA SER A 147 -10.41 -10.66 -21.56
C SER A 147 -10.97 -9.66 -20.54
N ALA A 148 -12.01 -8.90 -20.92
CA ALA A 148 -12.71 -8.00 -20.00
C ALA A 148 -13.31 -8.74 -18.79
N ARG A 149 -13.69 -10.02 -18.96
CA ARG A 149 -14.17 -10.87 -17.86
C ARG A 149 -13.05 -11.11 -16.85
N ASP A 150 -11.88 -11.51 -17.33
CA ASP A 150 -10.72 -11.79 -16.47
C ASP A 150 -10.25 -10.52 -15.75
N GLN A 151 -10.20 -9.40 -16.47
CA GLN A 151 -9.93 -8.08 -15.87
C GLN A 151 -10.91 -7.76 -14.74
N LYS A 152 -12.21 -7.99 -14.93
CA LYS A 152 -13.24 -7.74 -13.89
C LYS A 152 -13.12 -8.67 -12.69
N ILE A 153 -12.71 -9.92 -12.87
CA ILE A 153 -12.55 -10.91 -11.78
C ILE A 153 -11.54 -10.40 -10.78
N VAL A 154 -10.36 -10.00 -11.25
CA VAL A 154 -9.32 -9.48 -10.37
C VAL A 154 -9.40 -7.98 -10.17
N GLY A 155 -10.18 -7.22 -10.94
CA GLY A 155 -10.27 -5.76 -10.82
C GLY A 155 -9.13 -5.00 -11.51
N TRP A 156 -8.53 -5.56 -12.56
CA TRP A 156 -7.57 -4.83 -13.39
C TRP A 156 -8.26 -3.80 -14.28
N GLU A 157 -7.68 -2.61 -14.35
CA GLU A 157 -8.12 -1.56 -15.27
C GLU A 157 -6.96 -1.14 -16.19
N PHE A 158 -7.08 -1.44 -17.48
CA PHE A 158 -6.09 -1.04 -18.49
C PHE A 158 -6.44 0.32 -19.11
N LYS A 159 -6.69 1.32 -18.26
CA LYS A 159 -7.10 2.68 -18.68
C LYS A 159 -5.96 3.69 -18.68
N GLU A 160 -4.86 3.37 -18.00
CA GLU A 160 -3.77 4.31 -17.85
C GLU A 160 -2.97 4.52 -19.15
N PRO A 161 -2.41 5.72 -19.37
CA PRO A 161 -1.53 5.98 -20.49
C PRO A 161 -0.26 5.10 -20.43
N GLY A 162 0.24 4.76 -21.61
CA GLY A 162 1.51 4.05 -21.80
C GLY A 162 1.41 3.11 -23.00
N PRO A 163 2.52 2.73 -23.62
CA PRO A 163 2.45 1.71 -24.64
C PRO A 163 2.13 0.38 -23.96
N TRP A 164 1.01 -0.20 -24.37
CA TRP A 164 0.55 -1.51 -23.94
C TRP A 164 0.96 -2.55 -24.97
N TRP A 165 1.29 -3.74 -24.50
CA TRP A 165 1.72 -4.84 -25.33
C TRP A 165 1.06 -6.13 -24.88
N GLY A 166 0.59 -6.94 -25.83
CA GLY A 166 -0.12 -8.17 -25.52
C GLY A 166 0.41 -9.37 -26.27
N LEU A 167 0.36 -10.52 -25.60
CA LEU A 167 0.59 -11.84 -26.17
C LEU A 167 -0.49 -12.79 -25.69
N ALA A 168 -1.01 -13.62 -26.59
CA ALA A 168 -1.73 -14.83 -26.24
C ALA A 168 -0.84 -16.00 -26.63
N HIS A 169 -0.59 -16.90 -25.69
CA HIS A 169 0.21 -18.11 -25.87
C HIS A 169 -0.71 -19.33 -25.69
N PRO A 170 -1.40 -19.77 -26.76
CA PRO A 170 -2.23 -20.95 -26.71
C PRO A 170 -1.37 -22.20 -26.66
N GLN A 171 -1.75 -23.14 -25.80
CA GLN A 171 -1.13 -24.47 -25.69
C GLN A 171 -2.20 -25.55 -25.74
N LYS A 172 -1.80 -26.79 -26.04
CA LYS A 172 -2.71 -27.93 -26.06
C LYS A 172 -2.93 -28.44 -24.63
N ASN A 173 -4.19 -28.71 -24.27
CA ASN A 173 -4.52 -29.30 -22.98
C ASN A 173 -3.70 -30.60 -22.73
N PRO A 174 -3.26 -30.83 -21.49
CA PRO A 174 -3.56 -30.07 -20.27
C PRO A 174 -2.65 -28.85 -20.02
N ALA A 175 -1.70 -28.55 -20.91
CA ALA A 175 -0.82 -27.41 -20.74
C ALA A 175 -1.62 -26.09 -20.74
N PRO A 176 -1.32 -25.16 -19.83
CA PRO A 176 -2.10 -23.95 -19.68
C PRO A 176 -2.00 -23.03 -20.90
N THR A 177 -3.09 -22.34 -21.24
CA THR A 177 -3.06 -21.20 -22.15
C THR A 177 -2.83 -19.91 -21.36
N GLN A 178 -1.84 -19.11 -21.76
CA GLN A 178 -1.50 -17.86 -21.08
C GLN A 178 -1.86 -16.63 -21.91
N HIS A 179 -2.47 -15.65 -21.25
CA HIS A 179 -2.73 -14.32 -21.80
C HIS A 179 -1.91 -13.31 -21.00
N ILE A 180 -1.00 -12.63 -21.69
CA ILE A 180 -0.03 -11.73 -21.08
C ILE A 180 -0.25 -10.31 -21.61
N VAL A 181 -0.33 -9.35 -20.71
CA VAL A 181 -0.30 -7.92 -21.01
C VAL A 181 0.89 -7.29 -20.28
N VAL A 182 1.65 -6.46 -20.99
CA VAL A 182 2.81 -5.75 -20.46
C VAL A 182 2.62 -4.26 -20.67
N ARG A 183 2.78 -3.49 -19.61
CA ARG A 183 2.74 -2.02 -19.63
C ARG A 183 4.11 -1.44 -19.32
N TRP A 184 4.54 -0.52 -20.16
CA TRP A 184 5.81 0.20 -19.96
C TRP A 184 5.48 1.52 -19.27
N SER A 185 5.35 1.47 -17.94
CA SER A 185 5.00 2.65 -17.15
C SER A 185 6.20 3.57 -16.92
N HIS A 186 7.39 3.00 -16.79
CA HIS A 186 8.62 3.72 -16.53
C HIS A 186 9.78 3.11 -17.33
N PRO A 187 10.81 3.88 -17.70
CA PRO A 187 12.00 3.33 -18.34
C PRO A 187 12.56 2.16 -17.52
N ASN A 188 12.81 1.04 -18.19
CA ASN A 188 13.36 -0.19 -17.60
C ASN A 188 12.49 -0.89 -16.53
N HIS A 189 11.25 -0.45 -16.29
CA HIS A 189 10.31 -1.12 -15.39
C HIS A 189 8.98 -1.43 -16.08
N TYR A 190 8.66 -2.72 -16.10
CA TYR A 190 7.51 -3.26 -16.82
C TYR A 190 6.52 -3.83 -15.82
N MET A 191 5.26 -3.40 -15.90
CA MET A 191 4.17 -4.10 -15.21
C MET A 191 3.66 -5.22 -16.10
N VAL A 192 3.71 -6.45 -15.60
CA VAL A 192 3.29 -7.65 -16.32
C VAL A 192 2.03 -8.19 -15.65
N TYR A 193 1.03 -8.49 -16.47
CA TYR A 193 -0.22 -9.12 -16.08
C TYR A 193 -0.34 -10.43 -16.84
N VAL A 194 -0.65 -11.51 -16.13
CA VAL A 194 -0.74 -12.86 -16.68
C VAL A 194 -2.03 -13.51 -16.22
N VAL A 195 -2.79 -14.06 -17.16
CA VAL A 195 -3.86 -15.03 -16.88
C VAL A 195 -3.44 -16.34 -17.49
N SER A 196 -3.24 -17.35 -16.65
CA SER A 196 -2.94 -18.71 -17.08
C SER A 196 -4.14 -19.60 -16.79
N ARG A 197 -4.64 -20.31 -17.81
CA ARG A 197 -5.82 -21.15 -17.74
C ARG A 197 -5.48 -22.58 -18.15
N THR A 198 -5.80 -23.54 -17.30
CA THR A 198 -5.69 -24.97 -17.60
C THR A 198 -7.02 -25.70 -17.33
N THR A 199 -7.18 -26.86 -17.96
CA THR A 199 -8.23 -27.84 -17.65
C THR A 199 -7.56 -28.99 -16.91
N PRO A 200 -7.92 -29.24 -15.62
CA PRO A 200 -7.39 -30.34 -14.83
C PRO A 200 -7.61 -31.71 -15.47
#